data_AF-A0A7J2IEG7-F1
#
_entry.id   AF-A0A7J2IEG7-F1
#
_cell.length_a   1.000
_cell.length_b   1.000
_cell.length_c   1.000
_cell.angle_alpha   90.00
_cell.angle_beta   90.00
_cell.angle_gamma   90.00
#
_symmetry.space_group_name_H-M   'P 1'
#
loop_
_entity.id
_entity.type
_entity.pdbx_description
1 polymer ?
#
loop_
_entity_poly.entity_id
_entity_poly.type
_entity_poly.pdbx_seq_one_letter_code
_entity_poly.pdbx_strand_id
1 'polypeptide(L)'
;MDIEKDILNYLRRLNFGASSTEISKNIGKSRITVAKHLEVMRARGLIDFKRIGMAKLWYIPSGRANIQSTVVYSDLREEKKLAEKLGRDIKKEIEEPGFILIFSSTHIDPKKFFRYFRKEFTEKTKIIGCSTCGEISKHGMTENTVVAMAIKSDHISVGVGIGRNLKKDGVKAGRMAAEMALNDLEHDFSKTISHGTTVGDILRLNLFFAFVFPDSLSEQEENALKGIFEVFGTRCPILGGGSGDNLRYKETYQFYNGEVYTDSILIALFALDCKTDSISVHGWYPTEKSAFVTKAEGRTVYELDHKRATEVYASMIGMDEQELIKRKNIAVVDNIGSKYVLSISDIHGNRWLKHPNKAYKDGRITFFADVPEKVVVSLNEATPESVLKSTECALKKIRKRFKPRICIIFYAIGRRKFLEGYNACDEEFKIIKKYLKDVDFIGFYAFGQQGFTSTGITGHRNQTVNFFFISDELLTKEIP
;
A
#
# COMPACT_ATOMS: atom_id res chain seq x y z
N MET A 1 -39.07 12.03 -22.92
CA MET A 1 -38.73 10.94 -21.99
C MET A 1 -38.11 9.75 -22.70
N ASP A 2 -38.66 9.26 -23.83
CA ASP A 2 -38.09 8.10 -24.54
C ASP A 2 -36.63 8.28 -25.02
N ILE A 3 -36.30 9.42 -25.64
CA ILE A 3 -34.95 9.64 -26.19
C ILE A 3 -33.87 9.63 -25.08
N GLU A 4 -34.15 10.23 -23.91
CA GLU A 4 -33.19 10.24 -22.80
C GLU A 4 -32.97 8.82 -22.24
N LYS A 5 -34.05 8.03 -22.15
CA LYS A 5 -34.00 6.63 -21.73
C LYS A 5 -33.22 5.77 -22.72
N ASP A 6 -33.41 5.98 -24.02
CA ASP A 6 -32.66 5.28 -25.07
C ASP A 6 -31.18 5.63 -25.05
N ILE A 7 -30.84 6.91 -24.85
CA ILE A 7 -29.46 7.38 -24.68
C ILE A 7 -28.83 6.69 -23.46
N LEU A 8 -29.51 6.69 -22.30
CA LEU A 8 -29.00 6.03 -21.10
C LEU A 8 -28.83 4.52 -21.29
N ASN A 9 -29.80 3.85 -21.90
CA ASN A 9 -29.73 2.41 -22.17
C ASN A 9 -28.56 2.04 -23.09
N TYR A 10 -28.30 2.86 -24.11
CA TYR A 10 -27.13 2.68 -24.96
C TYR A 10 -25.82 2.93 -24.20
N LEU A 11 -25.71 4.06 -23.50
CA LEU A 11 -24.50 4.43 -22.75
C LEU A 11 -24.21 3.49 -21.57
N ARG A 12 -25.22 2.85 -20.97
CA ARG A 12 -25.06 1.82 -19.93
C ARG A 12 -24.19 0.67 -20.40
N ARG A 13 -24.37 0.23 -21.65
CA ARG A 13 -23.64 -0.88 -22.26
C ARG A 13 -22.19 -0.55 -22.61
N LEU A 14 -21.81 0.73 -22.52
CA LEU A 14 -20.49 1.22 -22.92
C LEU A 14 -19.62 1.56 -21.72
N ASN A 15 -18.35 1.18 -21.80
CA ASN A 15 -17.35 1.42 -20.75
C ASN A 15 -16.75 2.83 -20.80
N PHE A 16 -16.52 3.33 -22.01
CA PHE A 16 -15.82 4.61 -22.24
C PHE A 16 -16.78 5.73 -22.65
N GLY A 17 -18.04 5.40 -22.93
CA GLY A 17 -19.00 6.32 -23.53
C GLY A 17 -19.03 6.22 -25.06
N ALA A 18 -19.78 7.13 -25.69
CA ALA A 18 -19.93 7.20 -27.14
C ALA A 18 -19.97 8.65 -27.63
N SER A 19 -19.54 8.85 -28.87
CA SER A 19 -19.71 10.13 -29.56
C SER A 19 -21.18 10.39 -29.87
N SER A 20 -21.55 11.66 -30.02
CA SER A 20 -22.93 12.01 -30.41
C SER A 20 -23.36 11.36 -31.74
N THR A 21 -22.41 11.04 -32.62
CA THR A 21 -22.67 10.33 -33.88
C THR A 21 -23.02 8.86 -33.65
N GLU A 22 -22.29 8.17 -32.79
CA GLU A 22 -22.57 6.76 -32.45
C GLU A 22 -23.90 6.63 -31.71
N ILE A 23 -24.17 7.53 -30.76
CA ILE A 23 -25.44 7.58 -30.02
C ILE A 23 -26.60 7.79 -31.00
N SER A 24 -26.48 8.79 -31.89
CA SER A 24 -27.47 9.10 -32.93
C SER A 24 -27.78 7.92 -33.83
N LYS A 25 -26.75 7.19 -34.29
CA LYS A 25 -26.92 5.98 -35.10
C LYS A 25 -27.62 4.86 -34.34
N ASN A 26 -27.25 4.64 -33.07
CA ASN A 26 -27.80 3.52 -32.30
C ASN A 26 -29.27 3.72 -31.92
N ILE A 27 -29.67 4.94 -31.57
CA ILE A 27 -31.04 5.24 -31.15
C ILE A 27 -31.96 5.70 -32.29
N GLY A 28 -31.45 5.78 -33.54
CA GLY A 28 -32.23 6.15 -34.72
C GLY A 28 -32.77 7.59 -34.71
N LYS A 29 -32.04 8.55 -34.11
CA LYS A 29 -32.43 9.98 -34.05
C LYS A 29 -31.36 10.86 -34.67
N SER A 30 -31.75 12.05 -35.15
CA SER A 30 -30.79 13.00 -35.76
C SER A 30 -29.70 13.42 -34.77
N ARG A 31 -28.48 13.65 -35.25
CA ARG A 31 -27.35 14.09 -34.42
C ARG A 31 -27.63 15.41 -33.69
N ILE A 32 -28.39 16.31 -34.32
CA ILE A 32 -28.80 17.59 -33.73
C ILE A 32 -29.75 17.37 -32.56
N THR A 33 -30.74 16.49 -32.73
CA THR A 33 -31.68 16.11 -31.66
C THR A 33 -30.93 15.48 -30.49
N VAL A 34 -30.03 14.53 -30.76
CA VAL A 34 -29.21 13.89 -29.73
C VAL A 34 -28.33 14.91 -29.00
N ALA A 35 -27.64 15.80 -29.72
CA ALA A 35 -26.79 16.81 -29.10
C ALA A 35 -27.55 17.71 -28.12
N LYS A 36 -28.77 18.13 -28.46
CA LYS A 36 -29.63 18.92 -27.55
C LYS A 36 -29.96 18.15 -26.27
N HIS A 37 -30.39 16.89 -26.39
CA HIS A 37 -30.70 16.06 -25.22
C HIS A 37 -29.46 15.79 -24.37
N LEU A 38 -28.31 15.55 -24.98
CA LEU A 38 -27.06 15.30 -24.25
C LEU A 38 -26.66 16.51 -23.36
N GLU A 39 -26.76 17.74 -23.88
CA GLU A 39 -26.45 18.93 -23.08
C GLU A 39 -27.48 19.14 -21.94
N VAL A 40 -28.77 18.88 -22.18
CA VAL A 40 -29.83 18.95 -21.14
C VAL A 40 -29.61 17.90 -20.05
N MET A 41 -29.34 16.65 -20.45
CA MET A 41 -29.05 15.55 -19.52
C MET A 41 -27.80 15.83 -18.70
N ARG A 42 -26.77 16.45 -19.30
CA ARG A 42 -25.56 16.88 -18.59
C ARG A 42 -25.82 18.01 -17.60
N ALA A 43 -26.63 18.99 -17.96
CA ALA A 43 -27.03 20.04 -17.03
C ALA A 43 -27.77 19.49 -15.79
N ARG A 44 -28.47 18.35 -15.95
CA ARG A 44 -29.12 17.61 -14.85
C ARG A 44 -28.19 16.61 -14.13
N GLY A 45 -26.93 16.49 -14.55
CA GLY A 45 -25.96 15.56 -13.95
C GLY A 45 -26.11 14.10 -14.33
N LEU A 46 -27.00 13.74 -15.28
CA LEU A 46 -27.26 12.35 -15.66
C LEU A 46 -26.14 11.73 -16.52
N ILE A 47 -25.40 12.57 -17.25
CA ILE A 47 -24.28 12.19 -18.11
C ILE A 47 -23.23 13.29 -18.09
N ASP A 48 -22.00 12.98 -18.48
CA ASP A 48 -20.94 13.95 -18.72
C ASP A 48 -20.15 13.57 -19.99
N PHE A 49 -19.16 14.37 -20.39
CA PHE A 49 -18.29 14.04 -21.52
C PHE A 49 -16.81 14.26 -21.27
N LYS A 50 -15.98 13.43 -21.91
CA LYS A 50 -14.53 13.65 -22.05
C LYS A 50 -14.23 14.09 -23.48
N ARG A 51 -13.30 15.02 -23.65
CA ARG A 51 -12.81 15.40 -24.98
C ARG A 51 -11.69 14.44 -25.38
N ILE A 52 -11.84 13.80 -26.54
CA ILE A 52 -10.80 12.99 -27.17
C ILE A 52 -10.54 13.59 -28.56
N GLY A 53 -9.43 14.31 -28.69
CA GLY A 53 -9.17 15.17 -29.85
C GLY A 53 -10.28 16.23 -29.99
N MET A 54 -10.91 16.27 -31.17
CA MET A 54 -12.03 17.18 -31.45
C MET A 54 -13.42 16.61 -31.07
N ALA A 55 -13.50 15.35 -30.63
CA ALA A 55 -14.77 14.69 -30.33
C ALA A 55 -15.11 14.77 -28.83
N LYS A 56 -16.41 14.94 -28.52
CA LYS A 56 -16.96 14.70 -27.18
C LYS A 56 -17.40 13.24 -27.07
N LEU A 57 -16.85 12.51 -26.12
CA LEU A 57 -17.26 11.16 -25.77
C LEU A 57 -18.14 11.23 -24.50
N TRP A 58 -19.42 10.95 -24.66
CA TRP A 58 -20.45 11.09 -23.63
C TRP A 58 -20.59 9.79 -22.84
N TYR A 59 -20.67 9.88 -21.52
CA TYR A 59 -20.72 8.74 -20.60
C TYR A 59 -21.63 9.02 -19.41
N ILE A 60 -22.13 7.98 -18.76
CA ILE A 60 -22.83 8.09 -17.47
C ILE A 60 -21.77 8.14 -16.37
N PRO A 61 -21.71 9.19 -15.52
CA PRO A 61 -20.74 9.27 -14.43
C PRO A 61 -20.98 8.16 -13.39
N SER A 62 -19.90 7.69 -12.77
CA SER A 62 -20.02 6.91 -11.53
C SER A 62 -20.58 7.81 -10.42
N GLY A 63 -21.31 7.22 -9.48
CA GLY A 63 -21.71 7.91 -8.27
C GLY A 63 -20.51 8.31 -7.42
N ARG A 64 -20.76 9.11 -6.37
CA ARG A 64 -19.70 9.50 -5.43
C ARG A 64 -20.02 9.10 -4.00
N ALA A 65 -19.12 8.33 -3.41
CA ALA A 65 -19.15 8.02 -2.00
C ALA A 65 -18.90 9.29 -1.18
N ASN A 66 -19.71 9.49 -0.14
CA ASN A 66 -19.39 10.45 0.90
C ASN A 66 -18.27 9.88 1.78
N ILE A 67 -17.04 10.34 1.56
CA ILE A 67 -15.86 9.95 2.34
C ILE A 67 -15.36 11.18 3.09
N GLN A 68 -15.52 11.15 4.41
CA GLN A 68 -14.85 12.09 5.30
C GLN A 68 -13.52 11.48 5.73
N SER A 69 -12.46 12.28 5.64
CA SER A 69 -11.13 11.90 6.12
C SER A 69 -10.43 13.10 6.74
N THR A 70 -9.69 12.85 7.81
CA THR A 70 -8.79 13.84 8.41
C THR A 70 -7.49 13.16 8.83
N VAL A 71 -6.38 13.87 8.68
CA VAL A 71 -5.04 13.43 9.09
C VAL A 71 -4.53 14.37 10.16
N VAL A 72 -4.24 13.80 11.33
CA VAL A 72 -3.71 14.49 12.50
C VAL A 72 -2.32 13.97 12.85
N TYR A 73 -1.58 14.80 13.58
CA TYR A 73 -0.20 14.55 13.94
C TYR A 73 0.11 15.17 15.31
N SER A 74 1.04 14.57 16.05
CA SER A 74 1.65 15.18 17.23
C SER A 74 2.99 14.54 17.59
N ASP A 75 3.84 15.33 18.24
CA ASP A 75 5.15 15.01 18.80
C ASP A 75 5.19 15.10 20.35
N LEU A 76 4.01 15.15 20.99
CA LEU A 76 3.91 15.21 22.45
C LEU A 76 4.39 13.90 23.05
N ARG A 77 5.20 14.00 24.11
CA ARG A 77 5.81 12.85 24.78
C ARG A 77 5.01 12.28 25.94
N GLU A 78 4.08 13.06 26.49
CA GLU A 78 3.24 12.61 27.60
C GLU A 78 1.99 11.94 27.04
N GLU A 79 1.81 10.66 27.36
CA GLU A 79 0.88 9.77 26.65
C GLU A 79 -0.57 10.23 26.73
N LYS A 80 -0.98 10.80 27.86
CA LYS A 80 -2.35 11.27 28.07
C LYS A 80 -2.63 12.53 27.24
N LYS A 81 -1.80 13.58 27.35
CA LYS A 81 -1.95 14.80 26.53
C LYS A 81 -1.86 14.51 25.05
N LEU A 82 -0.98 13.58 24.65
CA LEU A 82 -0.87 13.13 23.26
C LEU A 82 -2.19 12.53 22.77
N ALA A 83 -2.75 11.57 23.51
CA ALA A 83 -4.02 10.92 23.19
C ALA A 83 -5.18 11.93 23.13
N GLU A 84 -5.33 12.78 24.15
CA GLU A 84 -6.38 13.80 24.23
C GLU A 84 -6.27 14.83 23.09
N LYS A 85 -5.05 15.23 22.71
CA LYS A 85 -4.82 16.15 21.58
C LYS A 85 -5.24 15.51 20.27
N LEU A 86 -4.76 14.30 19.96
CA LEU A 86 -5.11 13.60 18.72
C LEU A 86 -6.61 13.32 18.65
N GLY A 87 -7.21 12.86 19.76
CA GLY A 87 -8.65 12.62 19.85
C GLY A 87 -9.47 13.89 19.59
N ARG A 88 -9.09 15.01 20.21
CA ARG A 88 -9.74 16.32 19.99
C ARG A 88 -9.58 16.81 18.54
N ASP A 89 -8.39 16.67 17.95
CA ASP A 89 -8.13 17.13 16.59
C ASP A 89 -8.89 16.30 15.55
N ILE A 90 -9.09 15.00 15.79
CA ILE A 90 -9.96 14.15 14.96
C ILE A 90 -11.43 14.56 15.11
N LYS A 91 -11.91 14.67 16.36
CA LYS A 91 -13.32 14.97 16.67
C LYS A 91 -13.80 16.34 16.18
N LYS A 92 -12.89 17.28 15.89
CA LYS A 92 -13.22 18.56 15.22
C LYS A 92 -13.76 18.36 13.81
N GLU A 93 -13.27 17.35 13.09
CA GLU A 93 -13.61 17.11 11.69
C GLU A 93 -14.57 15.92 11.54
N ILE A 94 -14.40 14.89 12.38
CA ILE A 94 -15.18 13.64 12.35
C ILE A 94 -15.51 13.23 13.78
N GLU A 95 -16.73 13.50 14.22
CA GLU A 95 -17.19 13.21 15.59
C GLU A 95 -17.14 11.71 15.93
N GLU A 96 -17.62 10.87 15.00
CA GLU A 96 -17.62 9.41 15.15
C GLU A 96 -17.06 8.76 13.87
N PRO A 97 -15.74 8.52 13.81
CA PRO A 97 -15.10 7.82 12.69
C PRO A 97 -15.51 6.35 12.64
N GLY A 98 -15.60 5.78 11.42
CA GLY A 98 -15.78 4.33 11.25
C GLY A 98 -14.51 3.58 11.65
N PHE A 99 -13.36 4.08 11.23
CA PHE A 99 -12.06 3.57 11.66
C PHE A 99 -10.97 4.63 11.69
N ILE A 100 -9.89 4.32 12.41
CA ILE A 100 -8.70 5.15 12.53
C ILE A 100 -7.48 4.28 12.22
N LEU A 101 -6.71 4.67 11.20
CA LEU A 101 -5.36 4.16 10.95
C LEU A 101 -4.38 5.00 11.79
N ILE A 102 -3.58 4.35 12.63
CA ILE A 102 -2.63 5.04 13.49
C ILE A 102 -1.23 4.43 13.39
N PHE A 103 -0.23 5.28 13.19
CA PHE A 103 1.16 4.88 13.11
C PHE A 103 1.95 5.65 14.16
N SER A 104 2.57 4.91 15.07
CA SER A 104 3.23 5.47 16.25
C SER A 104 4.67 5.01 16.32
N SER A 105 5.58 5.95 16.46
CA SER A 105 6.94 5.62 16.89
C SER A 105 6.94 5.06 18.32
N THR A 106 8.04 4.39 18.68
CA THR A 106 8.19 3.64 19.94
C THR A 106 8.90 4.44 21.04
N HIS A 107 8.78 5.78 20.98
CA HIS A 107 9.41 6.73 21.91
C HIS A 107 8.58 6.98 23.19
N ILE A 108 7.31 6.61 23.17
CA ILE A 108 6.35 6.66 24.29
C ILE A 108 6.00 5.25 24.75
N ASP A 109 5.37 5.11 25.92
CA ASP A 109 4.77 3.84 26.33
C ASP A 109 3.50 3.57 25.49
N PRO A 110 3.54 2.58 24.56
CA PRO A 110 2.42 2.34 23.67
C PRO A 110 1.18 1.88 24.42
N LYS A 111 1.33 1.10 25.50
CA LYS A 111 0.19 0.58 26.28
C LYS A 111 -0.55 1.72 26.98
N LYS A 112 0.18 2.65 27.58
CA LYS A 112 -0.43 3.83 28.20
C LYS A 112 -1.11 4.71 27.17
N PHE A 113 -0.44 5.01 26.07
CA PHE A 113 -0.98 5.85 25.01
C PHE A 113 -2.28 5.27 24.43
N PHE A 114 -2.28 4.00 23.99
CA PHE A 114 -3.45 3.38 23.39
C PHE A 114 -4.64 3.25 24.35
N ARG A 115 -4.37 3.02 25.64
CA ARG A 115 -5.41 3.03 26.68
C ARG A 115 -6.08 4.40 26.84
N TYR A 116 -5.33 5.50 26.73
CA TYR A 116 -5.94 6.84 26.74
C TYR A 116 -6.63 7.16 25.41
N PHE A 117 -6.00 6.82 24.28
CA PHE A 117 -6.53 7.12 22.95
C PHE A 117 -7.84 6.39 22.66
N ARG A 118 -7.99 5.13 23.08
CA ARG A 118 -9.24 4.37 22.95
C ARG A 118 -10.41 5.04 23.67
N LYS A 119 -10.18 5.71 24.81
CA LYS A 119 -11.22 6.42 25.57
C LYS A 119 -11.78 7.64 24.86
N GLU A 120 -11.09 8.13 23.83
CA GLU A 120 -11.54 9.29 23.06
C GLU A 120 -12.69 8.96 22.08
N PHE A 121 -12.97 7.67 21.83
CA PHE A 121 -13.90 7.22 20.78
C PHE A 121 -14.86 6.12 21.26
N THR A 122 -15.99 5.98 20.57
CA THR A 122 -16.99 4.93 20.85
C THR A 122 -16.46 3.54 20.46
N GLU A 123 -17.03 2.47 21.01
CA GLU A 123 -16.63 1.08 20.68
C GLU A 123 -16.84 0.73 19.20
N LYS A 124 -17.64 1.52 18.48
CA LYS A 124 -17.86 1.36 17.03
C LYS A 124 -16.64 1.77 16.21
N THR A 125 -15.84 2.73 16.69
CA THR A 125 -14.65 3.19 15.96
C THR A 125 -13.53 2.15 16.09
N LYS A 126 -13.23 1.47 14.97
CA LYS A 126 -12.10 0.52 14.91
C LYS A 126 -10.78 1.28 14.86
N ILE A 127 -9.91 1.08 15.85
CA ILE A 127 -8.58 1.72 15.91
C ILE A 127 -7.54 0.66 15.57
N ILE A 128 -6.84 0.85 14.45
CA ILE A 128 -5.89 -0.12 13.90
C ILE A 128 -4.56 0.54 13.53
N GLY A 129 -3.46 -0.17 13.74
CA GLY A 129 -2.16 0.41 13.49
C GLY A 129 -0.99 -0.48 13.84
N CYS A 130 0.20 0.09 13.71
CA CYS A 130 1.44 -0.54 14.14
C CYS A 130 2.49 0.48 14.54
N SER A 131 3.55 -0.02 15.18
CA SER A 131 4.74 0.76 15.44
C SER A 131 5.58 0.96 14.19
N THR A 132 6.42 1.99 14.19
CA THR A 132 7.09 2.51 12.98
C THR A 132 8.59 2.80 13.18
N CYS A 133 9.27 3.08 12.06
CA CYS A 133 10.59 3.75 12.05
C CYS A 133 10.50 5.24 11.67
N GLY A 134 9.34 5.85 11.90
CA GLY A 134 9.01 7.21 11.49
C GLY A 134 7.74 7.27 10.64
N GLU A 135 7.18 8.47 10.55
CA GLU A 135 5.81 8.74 10.16
C GLU A 135 5.76 9.63 8.91
N ILE A 136 4.73 9.48 8.08
CA ILE A 136 4.55 10.25 6.84
C ILE A 136 3.17 10.89 6.86
N SER A 137 3.11 12.21 6.68
CA SER A 137 1.86 12.95 6.52
C SER A 137 2.08 14.26 5.77
N LYS A 138 1.02 15.07 5.62
CA LYS A 138 1.12 16.44 5.09
C LYS A 138 2.10 17.34 5.87
N HIS A 139 2.39 16.98 7.13
CA HIS A 139 3.32 17.71 7.99
C HIS A 139 4.79 17.36 7.74
N GLY A 140 5.08 16.29 7.00
CA GLY A 140 6.45 15.87 6.74
C GLY A 140 6.63 14.36 6.75
N MET A 141 7.89 13.99 6.55
CA MET A 141 8.45 12.70 6.94
C MET A 141 9.15 12.89 8.28
N THR A 142 8.54 12.43 9.36
CA THR A 142 8.93 12.74 10.75
C THR A 142 9.40 11.50 11.50
N GLU A 143 9.98 11.71 12.68
CA GLU A 143 10.40 10.67 13.62
C GLU A 143 10.02 11.05 15.03
N ASN A 144 9.83 10.05 15.90
CA ASN A 144 9.40 10.25 17.28
C ASN A 144 8.04 10.95 17.36
N THR A 145 7.12 10.60 16.46
CA THR A 145 5.80 11.20 16.38
C THR A 145 4.72 10.13 16.29
N VAL A 146 3.46 10.59 16.34
CA VAL A 146 2.28 9.78 16.07
C VAL A 146 1.45 10.48 15.00
N VAL A 147 1.10 9.75 13.95
CA VAL A 147 0.15 10.18 12.92
C VAL A 147 -1.08 9.29 12.95
N ALA A 148 -2.25 9.89 12.77
CA ALA A 148 -3.50 9.16 12.66
C ALA A 148 -4.35 9.72 11.51
N MET A 149 -5.01 8.82 10.80
CA MET A 149 -6.01 9.13 9.78
C MET A 149 -7.34 8.53 10.20
N ALA A 150 -8.32 9.38 10.45
CA ALA A 150 -9.69 8.97 10.73
C ALA A 150 -10.50 9.00 9.44
N ILE A 151 -11.32 7.98 9.21
CA ILE A 151 -12.16 7.84 8.02
C ILE A 151 -13.59 7.50 8.45
N LYS A 152 -14.57 8.16 7.82
CA LYS A 152 -15.99 7.85 7.91
C LYS A 152 -16.60 7.76 6.52
N SER A 153 -17.22 6.62 6.21
CA SER A 153 -18.00 6.42 5.00
C SER A 153 -18.91 5.21 5.16
N ASP A 154 -20.11 5.28 4.58
CA ASP A 154 -21.02 4.13 4.50
C ASP A 154 -20.65 3.15 3.38
N HIS A 155 -19.62 3.48 2.59
CA HIS A 155 -19.11 2.69 1.47
C HIS A 155 -17.77 2.01 1.77
N ILE A 156 -17.25 2.13 2.99
CA ILE A 156 -15.97 1.54 3.39
C ILE A 156 -16.17 0.87 4.75
N SER A 157 -16.12 -0.45 4.76
CA SER A 157 -16.10 -1.27 5.98
C SER A 157 -14.72 -1.88 6.18
N VAL A 158 -14.35 -2.13 7.44
CA VAL A 158 -13.12 -2.83 7.79
C VAL A 158 -13.42 -3.93 8.81
N GLY A 159 -12.95 -5.14 8.52
CA GLY A 159 -12.85 -6.25 9.46
C GLY A 159 -11.40 -6.42 9.87
N VAL A 160 -11.15 -6.73 11.14
CA VAL A 160 -9.81 -6.72 11.73
C VAL A 160 -9.54 -8.04 12.44
N GLY A 161 -8.33 -8.57 12.26
CA GLY A 161 -7.89 -9.78 12.94
C GLY A 161 -6.46 -9.69 13.41
N ILE A 162 -6.18 -10.39 14.52
CA ILE A 162 -4.86 -10.48 15.14
C ILE A 162 -4.41 -11.94 15.18
N GLY A 163 -3.28 -12.22 14.54
CA GLY A 163 -2.56 -13.49 14.62
C GLY A 163 -1.46 -13.39 15.67
N ARG A 164 -1.43 -14.26 16.68
CA ARG A 164 -0.41 -14.26 17.76
C ARG A 164 0.56 -15.43 17.61
N ASN A 165 1.70 -15.32 18.29
CA ASN A 165 2.80 -16.30 18.24
C ASN A 165 3.39 -16.40 16.83
N LEU A 166 3.55 -15.25 16.18
CA LEU A 166 3.99 -15.15 14.79
C LEU A 166 5.33 -15.85 14.58
N LYS A 167 6.30 -15.63 15.48
CA LYS A 167 7.64 -16.23 15.45
C LYS A 167 7.62 -17.75 15.53
N LYS A 168 6.65 -18.32 16.25
CA LYS A 168 6.53 -19.77 16.44
C LYS A 168 5.97 -20.45 15.19
N ASP A 169 4.93 -19.88 14.60
CA ASP A 169 4.25 -20.45 13.44
C ASP A 169 3.60 -19.33 12.61
N GLY A 170 4.37 -18.83 11.63
CA GLY A 170 3.94 -17.73 10.78
C GLY A 170 2.67 -18.05 9.99
N VAL A 171 2.59 -19.28 9.45
CA VAL A 171 1.44 -19.72 8.64
C VAL A 171 0.18 -19.71 9.49
N LYS A 172 0.21 -20.32 10.67
CA LYS A 172 -0.95 -20.36 11.58
C LYS A 172 -1.37 -18.97 12.05
N ALA A 173 -0.41 -18.10 12.40
CA ALA A 173 -0.71 -16.74 12.82
C ALA A 173 -1.38 -15.94 11.69
N GLY A 174 -0.85 -16.02 10.46
CA GLY A 174 -1.44 -15.37 9.29
C GLY A 174 -2.85 -15.87 8.97
N ARG A 175 -3.08 -17.18 9.01
CA ARG A 175 -4.40 -17.80 8.80
C ARG A 175 -5.41 -17.32 9.84
N MET A 176 -5.04 -17.38 11.13
CA MET A 176 -5.90 -16.95 12.23
C MET A 176 -6.28 -15.47 12.12
N ALA A 177 -5.32 -14.60 11.80
CA ALA A 177 -5.59 -13.18 11.59
C ALA A 177 -6.57 -12.96 10.42
N ALA A 178 -6.41 -13.71 9.33
CA ALA A 178 -7.26 -13.58 8.16
C ALA A 178 -8.70 -14.09 8.43
N GLU A 179 -8.85 -15.23 9.11
CA GLU A 179 -10.15 -15.75 9.54
C GLU A 179 -10.88 -14.78 10.47
N MET A 180 -10.16 -14.21 11.46
CA MET A 180 -10.74 -13.20 12.36
C MET A 180 -11.17 -11.94 11.60
N ALA A 181 -10.32 -11.43 10.70
CA ALA A 181 -10.65 -10.24 9.91
C ALA A 181 -11.87 -10.46 8.98
N LEU A 182 -12.01 -11.66 8.43
CA LEU A 182 -13.17 -12.04 7.62
C LEU A 182 -14.45 -12.10 8.47
N ASN A 183 -14.39 -12.70 9.65
CA ASN A 183 -15.54 -12.81 10.55
C ASN A 183 -15.96 -11.47 11.17
N ASP A 184 -15.03 -10.54 11.35
CA ASP A 184 -15.28 -9.19 11.88
C ASP A 184 -15.74 -8.19 10.79
N LEU A 185 -15.78 -8.59 9.51
CA LEU A 185 -16.15 -7.72 8.41
C LEU A 185 -17.67 -7.70 8.21
N GLU A 186 -18.28 -6.57 8.56
CA GLU A 186 -19.68 -6.28 8.26
C GLU A 186 -19.78 -5.24 7.14
N HIS A 187 -20.32 -5.63 5.98
CA HIS A 187 -20.50 -4.73 4.84
C HIS A 187 -21.81 -5.01 4.09
N ASP A 188 -22.58 -3.95 3.84
CA ASP A 188 -23.86 -4.04 3.13
C ASP A 188 -23.65 -3.93 1.61
N PHE A 189 -23.49 -5.08 0.96
CA PHE A 189 -23.31 -5.17 -0.50
C PHE A 189 -24.57 -4.83 -1.31
N SER A 190 -25.73 -4.61 -0.68
CA SER A 190 -26.95 -4.24 -1.42
C SER A 190 -26.79 -2.89 -2.14
N LYS A 191 -25.92 -2.01 -1.62
CA LYS A 191 -25.59 -0.72 -2.22
C LYS A 191 -24.62 -0.86 -3.39
N THR A 192 -23.72 -1.84 -3.34
CA THR A 192 -22.77 -2.14 -4.42
C THR A 192 -23.49 -2.62 -5.68
N ILE A 193 -24.52 -3.46 -5.52
CA ILE A 193 -25.28 -4.10 -6.60
C ILE A 193 -26.64 -3.39 -6.77
N SER A 194 -26.61 -2.15 -7.27
CA SER A 194 -27.80 -1.34 -7.52
C SER A 194 -28.46 -1.63 -8.88
N HIS A 195 -29.70 -1.15 -9.07
CA HIS A 195 -30.46 -1.19 -10.32
C HIS A 195 -29.73 -0.43 -11.44
N GLY A 196 -28.90 -1.13 -12.21
CA GLY A 196 -28.09 -0.55 -13.29
C GLY A 196 -26.70 -1.14 -13.42
N THR A 197 -26.25 -1.91 -12.42
CA THR A 197 -24.99 -2.66 -12.48
C THR A 197 -25.06 -3.73 -13.56
N THR A 198 -24.15 -3.67 -14.54
CA THR A 198 -24.09 -4.68 -15.61
C THR A 198 -23.23 -5.87 -15.19
N VAL A 199 -23.39 -7.02 -15.85
CA VAL A 199 -22.48 -8.18 -15.67
C VAL A 199 -21.02 -7.79 -15.90
N GLY A 200 -20.76 -6.87 -16.83
CA GLY A 200 -19.42 -6.35 -17.10
C GLY A 200 -18.85 -5.51 -15.97
N ASP A 201 -19.70 -4.81 -15.20
CA ASP A 201 -19.28 -4.08 -14.00
C ASP A 201 -18.94 -5.05 -12.88
N ILE A 202 -19.82 -6.05 -12.64
CA ILE A 202 -19.62 -7.11 -11.63
C ILE A 202 -18.29 -7.84 -11.85
N LEU A 203 -17.96 -8.20 -13.10
CA LEU A 203 -16.72 -8.89 -13.45
C LEU A 203 -15.44 -8.09 -13.14
N ARG A 204 -15.55 -6.77 -12.94
CA ARG A 204 -14.41 -5.87 -12.68
C ARG A 204 -14.39 -5.32 -11.26
N LEU A 205 -15.36 -5.69 -10.43
CA LEU A 205 -15.39 -5.27 -9.04
C LEU A 205 -14.19 -5.84 -8.31
N ASN A 206 -13.44 -4.95 -7.66
CA ASN A 206 -12.42 -5.33 -6.71
C ASN A 206 -12.84 -4.78 -5.35
N LEU A 207 -13.79 -5.49 -4.73
CA LEU A 207 -14.46 -5.03 -3.51
C LEU A 207 -13.60 -5.17 -2.26
N PHE A 208 -12.54 -5.97 -2.34
CA PHE A 208 -11.74 -6.31 -1.17
C PHE A 208 -10.29 -5.94 -1.38
N PHE A 209 -9.64 -5.49 -0.31
CA PHE A 209 -8.19 -5.46 -0.18
C PHE A 209 -7.84 -5.59 1.30
N ALA A 210 -6.61 -6.00 1.61
CA ALA A 210 -6.15 -6.12 2.99
C ALA A 210 -4.88 -5.30 3.24
N PHE A 211 -4.84 -4.63 4.39
CA PHE A 211 -3.61 -4.13 4.97
C PHE A 211 -3.06 -5.11 5.99
N VAL A 212 -1.75 -5.34 5.94
CA VAL A 212 -1.06 -6.33 6.77
C VAL A 212 0.11 -5.67 7.51
N PHE A 213 0.14 -5.84 8.82
CA PHE A 213 1.16 -5.28 9.70
C PHE A 213 1.78 -6.39 10.56
N PRO A 214 2.78 -7.13 10.05
CA PRO A 214 3.46 -8.15 10.82
C PRO A 214 4.45 -7.52 11.81
N ASP A 215 4.75 -8.24 12.89
CA ASP A 215 5.95 -8.03 13.69
C ASP A 215 7.16 -8.51 12.88
N SER A 216 7.94 -7.57 12.36
CA SER A 216 9.09 -7.87 11.50
C SER A 216 10.32 -8.42 12.21
N LEU A 217 10.31 -8.45 13.55
CA LEU A 217 11.36 -9.14 14.31
C LEU A 217 11.09 -10.65 14.41
N SER A 218 9.93 -11.12 13.96
CA SER A 218 9.63 -12.55 13.86
C SER A 218 10.36 -13.24 12.71
N GLU A 219 10.68 -12.49 11.64
CA GLU A 219 11.21 -13.01 10.37
C GLU A 219 10.24 -13.97 9.63
N GLN A 220 8.93 -13.84 9.87
CA GLN A 220 7.90 -14.78 9.39
C GLN A 220 6.94 -14.18 8.34
N GLU A 221 7.26 -13.04 7.73
CA GLU A 221 6.37 -12.32 6.82
C GLU A 221 5.93 -13.20 5.63
N GLU A 222 6.86 -13.91 4.99
CA GLU A 222 6.57 -14.83 3.89
C GLU A 222 5.67 -16.00 4.31
N ASN A 223 5.88 -16.55 5.52
CA ASN A 223 5.04 -17.64 6.04
C ASN A 223 3.66 -17.15 6.44
N ALA A 224 3.56 -15.97 7.04
CA ALA A 224 2.27 -15.36 7.34
C ALA A 224 1.46 -15.10 6.07
N LEU A 225 2.08 -14.61 4.99
CA LEU A 225 1.42 -14.45 3.70
C LEU A 225 0.84 -15.77 3.17
N LYS A 226 1.54 -16.91 3.33
CA LYS A 226 0.99 -18.23 2.96
C LYS A 226 -0.30 -18.53 3.72
N GLY A 227 -0.32 -18.31 5.03
CA GLY A 227 -1.51 -18.50 5.86
C GLY A 227 -2.68 -17.58 5.47
N ILE A 228 -2.37 -16.34 5.08
CA ILE A 228 -3.39 -15.39 4.59
C ILE A 228 -3.99 -15.87 3.27
N PHE A 229 -3.17 -16.38 2.34
CA PHE A 229 -3.65 -16.88 1.05
C PHE A 229 -4.54 -18.11 1.16
N GLU A 230 -4.40 -18.92 2.21
CA GLU A 230 -5.30 -20.05 2.47
C GLU A 230 -6.73 -19.60 2.78
N VAL A 231 -6.91 -18.37 3.27
CA VAL A 231 -8.22 -17.80 3.63
C VAL A 231 -8.75 -16.88 2.55
N PHE A 232 -7.95 -15.89 2.11
CA PHE A 232 -8.38 -14.87 1.14
C PHE A 232 -8.19 -15.28 -0.32
N GLY A 233 -7.46 -16.38 -0.57
CA GLY A 233 -6.97 -16.71 -1.91
C GLY A 233 -5.94 -15.70 -2.43
N THR A 234 -5.61 -15.81 -3.71
CA THR A 234 -4.57 -14.98 -4.36
C THR A 234 -5.10 -13.73 -5.04
N ARG A 235 -6.42 -13.54 -5.07
CA ARG A 235 -7.06 -12.41 -5.77
C ARG A 235 -7.25 -11.18 -4.90
N CYS A 236 -7.35 -11.36 -3.58
CA CYS A 236 -7.44 -10.24 -2.64
C CYS A 236 -6.10 -9.49 -2.65
N PRO A 237 -6.05 -8.22 -3.08
CA PRO A 237 -4.83 -7.43 -3.02
C PRO A 237 -4.39 -7.24 -1.57
N ILE A 238 -3.12 -7.54 -1.31
CA ILE A 238 -2.51 -7.33 0.00
C ILE A 238 -1.45 -6.25 -0.12
N LEU A 239 -1.52 -5.26 0.76
CA LEU A 239 -0.49 -4.26 0.97
C LEU A 239 -0.15 -4.16 2.45
N GLY A 240 0.98 -3.58 2.77
CA GLY A 240 1.34 -3.39 4.15
C GLY A 240 2.80 -3.05 4.35
N GLY A 241 3.16 -2.94 5.61
CA GLY A 241 4.52 -2.72 6.02
C GLY A 241 4.79 -3.42 7.35
N GLY A 242 5.98 -4.01 7.45
CA GLY A 242 6.48 -4.55 8.70
C GLY A 242 6.58 -3.48 9.78
N SER A 243 6.10 -3.82 10.97
CA SER A 243 6.14 -2.93 12.13
C SER A 243 7.59 -2.62 12.50
N GLY A 244 7.86 -1.39 12.89
CA GLY A 244 9.21 -0.89 13.16
C GLY A 244 9.41 -0.33 14.57
N ASP A 245 10.66 -0.08 14.94
CA ASP A 245 11.01 0.43 16.27
C ASP A 245 12.16 1.45 16.27
N ASN A 246 12.21 2.29 15.23
CA ASN A 246 13.29 3.25 14.96
C ASN A 246 14.68 2.60 14.87
N LEU A 247 14.77 1.45 14.15
CA LEU A 247 16.03 0.72 13.93
C LEU A 247 16.71 0.24 15.22
N ARG A 248 15.96 0.08 16.32
CA ARG A 248 16.49 -0.46 17.58
C ARG A 248 16.54 -1.98 17.55
N TYR A 249 15.68 -2.62 16.74
CA TYR A 249 15.56 -4.08 16.59
C TYR A 249 15.35 -4.80 17.93
N LYS A 250 14.53 -4.23 18.80
CA LYS A 250 14.22 -4.75 20.14
C LYS A 250 12.79 -5.26 20.25
N GLU A 251 11.80 -4.44 19.89
CA GLU A 251 10.39 -4.78 20.09
C GLU A 251 9.52 -3.94 19.15
N THR A 252 8.56 -4.57 18.47
CA THR A 252 7.59 -3.90 17.60
C THR A 252 6.18 -4.21 18.08
N TYR A 253 5.21 -3.37 17.68
CA TYR A 253 3.85 -3.45 18.19
C TYR A 253 2.81 -3.39 17.08
N GLN A 254 1.72 -4.13 17.28
CA GLN A 254 0.48 -4.01 16.52
C GLN A 254 -0.61 -3.46 17.44
N PHE A 255 -1.46 -2.58 16.91
CA PHE A 255 -2.45 -1.86 17.70
C PHE A 255 -3.85 -2.21 17.22
N TYR A 256 -4.70 -2.70 18.13
CA TYR A 256 -6.10 -2.97 17.82
C TYR A 256 -7.00 -2.66 19.00
N ASN A 257 -7.94 -1.73 18.81
CA ASN A 257 -9.00 -1.35 19.76
C ASN A 257 -8.51 -1.09 21.20
N GLY A 258 -7.38 -0.37 21.33
CA GLY A 258 -6.81 0.02 22.62
C GLY A 258 -5.84 -0.99 23.23
N GLU A 259 -5.75 -2.20 22.64
CA GLU A 259 -4.78 -3.21 23.02
C GLU A 259 -3.52 -3.13 22.15
N VAL A 260 -2.41 -3.52 22.77
CA VAL A 260 -1.08 -3.53 22.16
C VAL A 260 -0.55 -4.95 22.13
N TYR A 261 -0.25 -5.44 20.93
CA TYR A 261 0.22 -6.80 20.68
C TYR A 261 1.68 -6.79 20.25
N THR A 262 2.40 -7.84 20.61
CA THR A 262 3.78 -8.16 20.18
C THR A 262 3.82 -9.61 19.71
N ASP A 263 4.85 -9.98 18.94
CA ASP A 263 4.94 -11.31 18.32
C ASP A 263 3.64 -11.69 17.58
N SER A 264 3.13 -10.72 16.80
CA SER A 264 1.81 -10.79 16.21
C SER A 264 1.74 -10.18 14.81
N ILE A 265 0.65 -10.42 14.12
CA ILE A 265 0.32 -9.85 12.83
C ILE A 265 -1.10 -9.29 12.88
N LEU A 266 -1.27 -8.03 12.46
CA LEU A 266 -2.58 -7.42 12.27
C LEU A 266 -2.98 -7.45 10.80
N ILE A 267 -4.21 -7.85 10.54
CA ILE A 267 -4.84 -7.75 9.22
C ILE A 267 -6.07 -6.86 9.33
N ALA A 268 -6.14 -5.83 8.49
CA ALA A 268 -7.32 -5.04 8.26
C ALA A 268 -7.85 -5.36 6.85
N LEU A 269 -8.90 -6.16 6.77
CA LEU A 269 -9.60 -6.50 5.54
C LEU A 269 -10.67 -5.45 5.27
N PHE A 270 -10.58 -4.78 4.14
CA PHE A 270 -11.51 -3.74 3.73
C PHE A 270 -12.50 -4.31 2.72
N ALA A 271 -13.77 -3.94 2.88
CA ALA A 271 -14.77 -4.01 1.82
C ALA A 271 -15.16 -2.58 1.41
N LEU A 272 -15.15 -2.30 0.11
CA LEU A 272 -15.51 -0.98 -0.37
C LEU A 272 -16.16 -0.95 -1.76
N ASP A 273 -17.06 0.01 -1.92
CA ASP A 273 -17.75 0.30 -3.18
C ASP A 273 -17.02 1.33 -4.03
N CYS A 274 -15.88 1.83 -3.56
CA CYS A 274 -15.13 2.88 -4.22
C CYS A 274 -14.03 2.31 -5.11
N LYS A 275 -13.69 3.03 -6.17
CA LYS A 275 -12.53 2.67 -6.99
C LYS A 275 -11.24 2.79 -6.17
N THR A 276 -10.36 1.82 -6.34
CA THR A 276 -9.01 1.82 -5.78
C THR A 276 -7.96 1.69 -6.88
N ASP A 277 -6.77 2.20 -6.62
CA ASP A 277 -5.59 1.92 -7.43
C ASP A 277 -4.37 1.79 -6.52
N SER A 278 -3.32 1.15 -6.99
CA SER A 278 -2.06 1.10 -6.25
C SER A 278 -0.86 1.07 -7.19
N ILE A 279 0.28 1.45 -6.64
CA ILE A 279 1.55 1.31 -7.34
C ILE A 279 2.69 1.06 -6.34
N SER A 280 3.52 0.09 -6.69
CA SER A 280 4.75 -0.24 -5.97
C SER A 280 5.95 0.15 -6.83
N VAL A 281 6.90 0.89 -6.26
CA VAL A 281 8.13 1.29 -6.95
C VAL A 281 9.36 1.24 -6.05
N HIS A 282 10.52 0.98 -6.65
CA HIS A 282 11.81 0.93 -5.97
C HIS A 282 12.85 1.85 -6.64
N GLY A 283 13.09 1.75 -7.95
CA GLY A 283 14.11 2.57 -8.63
C GLY A 283 15.53 1.97 -8.64
N TRP A 284 15.71 0.76 -8.11
CA TRP A 284 16.86 -0.10 -8.42
C TRP A 284 16.70 -0.75 -9.80
N TYR A 285 17.75 -0.73 -10.61
CA TYR A 285 17.74 -1.27 -11.97
C TYR A 285 18.76 -2.41 -12.14
N PRO A 286 18.51 -3.41 -13.00
CA PRO A 286 19.45 -4.47 -13.30
C PRO A 286 20.82 -3.95 -13.71
N THR A 287 21.84 -4.66 -13.26
CA THR A 287 23.11 -4.78 -13.98
C THR A 287 23.11 -6.05 -14.83
N GLU A 288 24.18 -6.27 -15.60
CA GLU A 288 24.41 -7.53 -16.34
C GLU A 288 24.83 -8.69 -15.43
N LYS A 289 25.13 -8.43 -14.16
CA LYS A 289 25.65 -9.43 -13.22
C LYS A 289 24.50 -10.19 -12.57
N SER A 290 24.57 -11.51 -12.62
CA SER A 290 23.60 -12.42 -12.01
C SER A 290 24.31 -13.66 -11.44
N ALA A 291 23.63 -14.37 -10.55
CA ALA A 291 24.11 -15.61 -9.95
C ALA A 291 22.93 -16.56 -9.69
N PHE A 292 23.19 -17.86 -9.67
CA PHE A 292 22.22 -18.89 -9.33
C PHE A 292 22.30 -19.25 -7.84
N VAL A 293 21.18 -19.19 -7.13
CA VAL A 293 21.10 -19.56 -5.71
C VAL A 293 21.17 -21.08 -5.60
N THR A 294 22.35 -21.58 -5.25
CA THR A 294 22.64 -23.02 -5.18
C THR A 294 22.35 -23.60 -3.81
N LYS A 295 22.53 -22.81 -2.74
CA LYS A 295 22.18 -23.21 -1.38
C LYS A 295 21.69 -22.04 -0.52
N ALA A 296 20.48 -22.14 0.02
CA ALA A 296 19.86 -21.12 0.86
C ALA A 296 18.80 -21.70 1.80
N GLU A 297 18.63 -21.06 2.95
CA GLU A 297 17.59 -21.39 3.93
C GLU A 297 17.00 -20.12 4.52
N GLY A 298 15.71 -19.88 4.27
CA GLY A 298 15.01 -18.65 4.65
C GLY A 298 15.75 -17.41 4.17
N ARG A 299 16.17 -16.56 5.12
CA ARG A 299 16.91 -15.33 4.87
C ARG A 299 18.43 -15.50 4.71
N THR A 300 18.95 -16.72 4.78
CA THR A 300 20.40 -17.00 4.71
C THR A 300 20.75 -17.66 3.39
N VAL A 301 21.65 -17.04 2.63
CA VAL A 301 22.23 -17.63 1.41
C VAL A 301 23.63 -18.11 1.74
N TYR A 302 23.88 -19.39 1.53
CA TYR A 302 25.17 -20.03 1.75
C TYR A 302 26.00 -20.08 0.47
N GLU A 303 25.36 -20.41 -0.66
CA GLU A 303 26.06 -20.61 -1.93
C GLU A 303 25.35 -19.92 -3.10
N LEU A 304 26.16 -19.26 -3.92
CA LEU A 304 25.83 -18.69 -5.21
C LEU A 304 26.77 -19.34 -6.24
N ASP A 305 26.24 -19.86 -7.35
CA ASP A 305 27.03 -20.53 -8.40
C ASP A 305 28.03 -21.59 -7.86
N HIS A 306 27.60 -22.40 -6.88
CA HIS A 306 28.42 -23.41 -6.20
C HIS A 306 29.67 -22.85 -5.49
N LYS A 307 29.66 -21.55 -5.16
CA LYS A 307 30.71 -20.85 -4.42
C LYS A 307 30.12 -20.16 -3.20
N ARG A 308 30.98 -19.75 -2.26
CA ARG A 308 30.57 -18.97 -1.08
C ARG A 308 29.79 -17.73 -1.51
N ALA A 309 28.65 -17.47 -0.88
CA ALA A 309 27.81 -16.33 -1.21
C ALA A 309 28.56 -14.99 -1.08
N THR A 310 29.43 -14.85 -0.09
CA THR A 310 30.29 -13.66 0.10
C THR A 310 31.24 -13.43 -1.07
N GLU A 311 31.89 -14.47 -1.58
CA GLU A 311 32.83 -14.40 -2.70
C GLU A 311 32.13 -13.91 -3.97
N VAL A 312 31.00 -14.53 -4.32
CA VAL A 312 30.26 -14.17 -5.53
C VAL A 312 29.67 -12.77 -5.41
N TYR A 313 29.02 -12.45 -4.29
CA TYR A 313 28.45 -11.13 -4.09
C TYR A 313 29.51 -10.02 -4.07
N ALA A 314 30.65 -10.22 -3.42
CA ALA A 314 31.76 -9.28 -3.41
C ALA A 314 32.29 -9.03 -4.84
N SER A 315 32.46 -10.08 -5.63
CA SER A 315 32.83 -9.98 -7.05
C SER A 315 31.77 -9.22 -7.87
N MET A 316 30.48 -9.47 -7.62
CA MET A 316 29.39 -8.78 -8.30
C MET A 316 29.42 -7.27 -8.03
N ILE A 317 29.71 -6.84 -6.81
CA ILE A 317 29.80 -5.40 -6.48
C ILE A 317 31.18 -4.78 -6.73
N GLY A 318 32.17 -5.57 -7.17
CA GLY A 318 33.53 -5.09 -7.41
C GLY A 318 34.33 -4.77 -6.14
N MET A 319 34.10 -5.53 -5.07
CA MET A 319 34.77 -5.38 -3.77
C MET A 319 35.58 -6.63 -3.42
N ASP A 320 36.62 -6.45 -2.60
CA ASP A 320 37.32 -7.58 -1.98
C ASP A 320 36.44 -8.30 -0.95
N GLU A 321 36.49 -9.63 -0.93
CA GLU A 321 35.66 -10.43 -0.03
C GLU A 321 35.95 -10.13 1.45
N GLN A 322 37.22 -9.96 1.81
CA GLN A 322 37.61 -9.69 3.20
C GLN A 322 37.19 -8.28 3.62
N GLU A 323 37.23 -7.30 2.71
CA GLU A 323 36.66 -5.97 2.96
C GLU A 323 35.15 -6.04 3.21
N LEU A 324 34.41 -6.81 2.40
CA LEU A 324 32.97 -7.01 2.60
C LEU A 324 32.68 -7.63 3.97
N ILE A 325 33.41 -8.68 4.35
CA ILE A 325 33.22 -9.43 5.61
C ILE A 325 33.57 -8.59 6.85
N LYS A 326 34.55 -7.67 6.74
CA LYS A 326 34.95 -6.78 7.86
C LYS A 326 33.85 -5.79 8.24
N ARG A 327 32.87 -5.54 7.36
CA ARG A 327 31.79 -4.59 7.60
C ARG A 327 30.77 -5.19 8.57
N LYS A 328 30.52 -4.49 9.68
CA LYS A 328 29.60 -4.94 10.73
C LYS A 328 28.16 -5.11 10.22
N ASN A 329 27.75 -4.24 9.29
CA ASN A 329 26.44 -4.24 8.65
C ASN A 329 26.60 -3.60 7.26
N ILE A 330 26.33 -4.36 6.20
CA ILE A 330 26.48 -3.88 4.81
C ILE A 330 25.26 -3.09 4.33
N ALA A 331 24.10 -3.24 4.98
CA ALA A 331 22.86 -2.58 4.63
C ALA A 331 22.87 -1.07 4.88
N VAL A 332 23.31 -0.63 6.09
CA VAL A 332 23.10 0.75 6.57
C VAL A 332 24.39 1.54 6.71
N VAL A 333 25.50 0.94 7.15
CA VAL A 333 26.68 1.71 7.60
C VAL A 333 27.44 2.35 6.42
N ASP A 334 27.59 1.63 5.32
CA ASP A 334 28.35 2.11 4.15
C ASP A 334 27.47 2.35 2.92
N ASN A 335 26.15 2.22 3.07
CA ASN A 335 25.16 2.26 2.01
C ASN A 335 25.38 1.22 0.87
N ILE A 336 26.38 0.35 0.96
CA ILE A 336 26.76 -0.62 -0.09
C ILE A 336 25.60 -1.59 -0.37
N GLY A 337 25.09 -2.26 0.66
CA GLY A 337 23.98 -3.21 0.55
C GLY A 337 22.64 -2.56 0.24
N SER A 338 22.50 -1.27 0.54
CA SER A 338 21.35 -0.47 0.11
C SER A 338 21.45 -0.03 -1.34
N LYS A 339 22.66 0.28 -1.84
CA LYS A 339 22.91 0.65 -3.23
C LYS A 339 22.87 -0.56 -4.16
N TYR A 340 23.56 -1.63 -3.78
CA TYR A 340 23.71 -2.88 -4.52
C TYR A 340 22.83 -3.96 -3.89
N VAL A 341 21.73 -4.30 -4.56
CA VAL A 341 20.69 -5.17 -4.02
C VAL A 341 20.44 -6.33 -4.98
N LEU A 342 20.20 -7.53 -4.46
CA LEU A 342 19.81 -8.66 -5.30
C LEU A 342 18.32 -8.59 -5.62
N SER A 343 17.91 -9.08 -6.79
CA SER A 343 16.49 -9.20 -7.13
C SER A 343 16.16 -10.55 -7.72
N ILE A 344 14.96 -11.03 -7.43
CA ILE A 344 14.33 -12.17 -8.12
C ILE A 344 13.25 -11.60 -9.05
N SER A 345 13.22 -12.06 -10.30
CA SER A 345 12.18 -11.68 -11.26
C SER A 345 10.99 -12.63 -11.17
N ASP A 346 9.78 -12.09 -11.19
CA ASP A 346 8.58 -12.89 -11.39
C ASP A 346 8.34 -13.20 -12.88
N ILE A 347 7.34 -14.04 -13.16
CA ILE A 347 6.98 -14.46 -14.52
C ILE A 347 6.53 -13.30 -15.43
N HIS A 348 6.26 -12.13 -14.88
CA HIS A 348 5.87 -10.93 -15.61
C HIS A 348 7.00 -9.90 -15.70
N GLY A 349 8.21 -10.26 -15.24
CA GLY A 349 9.38 -9.39 -15.26
C GLY A 349 9.40 -8.32 -14.16
N ASN A 350 8.49 -8.36 -13.17
CA ASN A 350 8.65 -7.48 -12.01
C ASN A 350 9.76 -8.02 -11.10
N ARG A 351 10.49 -7.12 -10.46
CA ARG A 351 11.67 -7.45 -9.65
C ARG A 351 11.39 -7.30 -8.17
N TRP A 352 11.76 -8.31 -7.42
CA TRP A 352 11.57 -8.35 -5.98
C TRP A 352 12.92 -8.22 -5.32
N LEU A 353 13.15 -7.06 -4.71
CA LEU A 353 14.42 -6.72 -4.11
C LEU A 353 14.62 -7.46 -2.78
N LYS A 354 15.79 -8.08 -2.64
CA LYS A 354 16.28 -8.80 -1.48
C LYS A 354 17.48 -8.04 -0.92
N HIS A 355 17.22 -7.26 0.12
CA HIS A 355 18.20 -6.35 0.70
C HIS A 355 19.21 -7.15 1.56
N PRO A 356 20.50 -7.20 1.18
CA PRO A 356 21.51 -7.90 1.97
C PRO A 356 21.77 -7.17 3.30
N ASN A 357 21.78 -7.93 4.39
CA ASN A 357 21.95 -7.43 5.76
C ASN A 357 23.43 -7.51 6.20
N LYS A 358 24.02 -8.71 6.13
CA LYS A 358 25.36 -8.99 6.68
C LYS A 358 26.06 -10.11 5.94
N ALA A 359 27.36 -9.92 5.71
CA ALA A 359 28.30 -10.93 5.23
C ALA A 359 29.06 -11.55 6.42
N TYR A 360 29.32 -12.86 6.37
CA TYR A 360 29.98 -13.60 7.45
C TYR A 360 31.26 -14.27 6.99
N LYS A 361 32.16 -14.53 7.94
CA LYS A 361 33.46 -15.20 7.71
C LYS A 361 33.33 -16.63 7.17
N ASP A 362 32.23 -17.30 7.49
CA ASP A 362 31.91 -18.67 7.04
C ASP A 362 31.42 -18.73 5.59
N GLY A 363 31.31 -17.58 4.91
CA GLY A 363 30.96 -17.49 3.50
C GLY A 363 29.49 -17.18 3.21
N ARG A 364 28.62 -17.10 4.23
CA ARG A 364 27.18 -16.84 4.05
C ARG A 364 26.83 -15.34 4.07
N ILE A 365 25.69 -15.01 3.45
CA ILE A 365 25.07 -13.69 3.52
C ILE A 365 23.64 -13.83 4.06
N THR A 366 23.28 -13.02 5.05
CA THR A 366 21.89 -12.89 5.51
C THR A 366 21.20 -11.70 4.83
N PHE A 367 19.89 -11.81 4.59
CA PHE A 367 19.03 -10.83 3.96
C PHE A 367 17.89 -10.40 4.90
N PHE A 368 17.13 -9.36 4.51
CA PHE A 368 15.90 -8.94 5.23
C PHE A 368 14.62 -9.59 4.71
N ALA A 369 14.74 -10.49 3.74
CA ALA A 369 13.62 -11.24 3.16
C ALA A 369 14.13 -12.60 2.66
N ASP A 370 13.23 -13.57 2.53
CA ASP A 370 13.60 -14.93 2.13
C ASP A 370 14.22 -14.95 0.73
N VAL A 371 15.28 -15.74 0.56
CA VAL A 371 15.90 -16.00 -0.74
C VAL A 371 15.77 -17.50 -1.02
N PRO A 372 14.81 -17.91 -1.90
CA PRO A 372 14.62 -19.32 -2.21
C PRO A 372 15.82 -19.91 -2.97
N GLU A 373 16.03 -21.21 -2.82
CA GLU A 373 16.97 -21.96 -3.66
C GLU A 373 16.45 -22.12 -5.09
N LYS A 374 17.37 -22.44 -6.01
CA LYS A 374 17.06 -22.77 -7.41
C LYS A 374 16.43 -21.63 -8.20
N VAL A 375 16.75 -20.39 -7.83
CA VAL A 375 16.37 -19.19 -8.55
C VAL A 375 17.61 -18.44 -9.02
N VAL A 376 17.45 -17.67 -10.09
CA VAL A 376 18.47 -16.69 -10.50
C VAL A 376 18.21 -15.38 -9.77
N VAL A 377 19.27 -14.84 -9.17
CA VAL A 377 19.29 -13.49 -8.61
C VAL A 377 20.10 -12.57 -9.51
N SER A 378 19.59 -11.37 -9.76
CA SER A 378 20.32 -10.32 -10.49
C SER A 378 20.80 -9.24 -9.55
N LEU A 379 22.02 -8.75 -9.73
CA LEU A 379 22.49 -7.54 -9.05
C LEU A 379 21.76 -6.33 -9.64
N ASN A 380 21.20 -5.50 -8.77
CA ASN A 380 20.58 -4.24 -9.12
C ASN A 380 21.29 -3.10 -8.41
N GLU A 381 21.36 -1.95 -9.07
CA GLU A 381 21.97 -0.73 -8.56
C GLU A 381 20.95 0.41 -8.57
N ALA A 382 21.05 1.29 -7.58
CA ALA A 382 20.31 2.54 -7.55
C ALA A 382 21.25 3.76 -7.44
N THR A 383 20.79 4.87 -8.01
CA THR A 383 21.25 6.23 -7.71
C THR A 383 20.11 7.03 -7.09
N PRO A 384 20.38 8.12 -6.34
CA PRO A 384 19.33 9.01 -5.84
C PRO A 384 18.37 9.46 -6.95
N GLU A 385 18.88 9.87 -8.11
CA GLU A 385 18.09 10.32 -9.25
C GLU A 385 17.16 9.22 -9.77
N SER A 386 17.67 7.98 -9.82
CA SER A 386 16.91 6.82 -10.28
C SER A 386 15.72 6.50 -9.36
N VAL A 387 15.91 6.67 -8.04
CA VAL A 387 14.90 6.47 -6.99
C VAL A 387 13.87 7.59 -7.03
N LEU A 388 14.30 8.86 -7.06
CA LEU A 388 13.44 10.04 -7.17
C LEU A 388 12.57 9.98 -8.44
N LYS A 389 13.19 9.69 -9.59
CA LYS A 389 12.50 9.55 -10.88
C LYS A 389 11.48 8.42 -10.86
N SER A 390 11.78 7.30 -10.19
CA SER A 390 10.83 6.19 -10.06
C SER A 390 9.55 6.62 -9.33
N THR A 391 9.68 7.38 -8.24
CA THR A 391 8.56 7.93 -7.47
C THR A 391 7.75 8.91 -8.31
N GLU A 392 8.41 9.87 -8.99
CA GLU A 392 7.71 10.83 -9.84
C GLU A 392 6.95 10.16 -10.98
N CYS A 393 7.58 9.20 -11.67
CA CYS A 393 6.94 8.45 -12.75
C CYS A 393 5.72 7.66 -12.25
N ALA A 394 5.82 7.03 -11.08
CA ALA A 394 4.73 6.27 -10.47
C ALA A 394 3.52 7.14 -10.16
N LEU A 395 3.74 8.23 -9.42
CA LEU A 395 2.67 9.15 -9.02
C LEU A 395 2.06 9.86 -10.23
N LYS A 396 2.87 10.24 -11.22
CA LYS A 396 2.39 10.80 -12.49
C LYS A 396 1.52 9.81 -13.26
N LYS A 397 1.87 8.51 -13.27
CA LYS A 397 1.08 7.45 -13.93
C LYS A 397 -0.28 7.29 -13.26
N ILE A 398 -0.33 7.25 -11.93
CA ILE A 398 -1.58 7.18 -11.16
C ILE A 398 -2.45 8.41 -11.44
N ARG A 399 -1.92 9.62 -11.27
CA ARG A 399 -2.67 10.87 -11.46
C ARG A 399 -3.23 11.08 -12.87
N LYS A 400 -2.69 10.39 -13.89
CA LYS A 400 -3.23 10.41 -15.26
C LYS A 400 -4.50 9.57 -15.44
N ARG A 401 -4.65 8.49 -14.66
CA ARG A 401 -5.74 7.51 -14.84
C ARG A 401 -6.71 7.43 -13.67
N PHE A 402 -6.34 7.99 -12.52
CA PHE A 402 -7.05 7.84 -11.26
C PHE A 402 -7.11 9.19 -10.53
N LYS A 403 -8.27 9.49 -9.93
CA LYS A 403 -8.48 10.68 -9.10
C LYS A 403 -8.61 10.26 -7.63
N PRO A 404 -7.49 10.22 -6.88
CA PRO A 404 -7.50 9.80 -5.48
C PRO A 404 -8.07 10.89 -4.55
N ARG A 405 -8.78 10.45 -3.51
CA ARG A 405 -9.19 11.25 -2.35
C ARG A 405 -8.29 10.99 -1.14
N ILE A 406 -7.87 9.74 -0.98
CA ILE A 406 -7.01 9.25 0.11
C ILE A 406 -5.81 8.50 -0.48
N CYS A 407 -4.65 8.62 0.16
CA CYS A 407 -3.47 7.81 -0.11
C CYS A 407 -2.85 7.23 1.18
N ILE A 408 -2.57 5.92 1.18
CA ILE A 408 -1.82 5.24 2.24
C ILE A 408 -0.46 4.84 1.70
N ILE A 409 0.60 5.19 2.42
CA ILE A 409 2.00 5.02 1.99
C ILE A 409 2.71 4.02 2.92
N PHE A 410 3.17 2.91 2.37
CA PHE A 410 4.05 1.96 3.05
C PHE A 410 5.46 2.11 2.47
N TYR A 411 6.40 2.60 3.26
CA TYR A 411 7.71 3.02 2.76
C TYR A 411 8.83 2.20 3.41
N ALA A 412 9.73 1.56 2.66
CA ALA A 412 10.88 0.88 3.24
C ALA A 412 11.84 1.81 3.96
N ILE A 413 12.11 1.54 5.23
CA ILE A 413 13.17 2.26 5.95
C ILE A 413 14.54 2.09 5.26
N GLY A 414 14.79 0.96 4.59
CA GLY A 414 15.99 0.76 3.77
C GLY A 414 16.12 1.77 2.63
N ARG A 415 15.00 2.12 1.97
CA ARG A 415 14.97 3.11 0.89
C ARG A 415 15.26 4.50 1.43
N ARG A 416 14.73 4.81 2.62
CA ARG A 416 14.96 6.07 3.30
C ARG A 416 16.43 6.20 3.66
N LYS A 417 17.02 5.14 4.26
CA LYS A 417 18.45 5.11 4.60
C LYS A 417 19.35 5.23 3.39
N PHE A 418 18.96 4.64 2.26
CA PHE A 418 19.66 4.86 1.00
C PHE A 418 19.70 6.35 0.64
N LEU A 419 18.56 7.03 0.58
CA LEU A 419 18.47 8.45 0.23
C LEU A 419 19.11 9.39 1.26
N GLU A 420 19.04 9.03 2.55
CA GLU A 420 19.70 9.77 3.64
C GLU A 420 21.21 9.81 3.44
N GLY A 421 21.82 8.69 3.00
CA GLY A 421 23.23 8.63 2.65
C GLY A 421 23.65 9.55 1.49
N TYR A 422 22.68 10.11 0.75
CA TYR A 422 22.88 11.08 -0.33
C TYR A 422 22.16 12.43 -0.09
N ASN A 423 21.66 12.69 1.11
CA ASN A 423 20.89 13.91 1.45
C ASN A 423 19.67 14.18 0.55
N ALA A 424 19.03 13.13 0.03
CA ALA A 424 17.96 13.23 -0.98
C ALA A 424 16.55 12.92 -0.44
N CYS A 425 16.38 12.72 0.87
CA CYS A 425 15.07 12.42 1.48
C CYS A 425 14.05 13.55 1.24
N ASP A 426 14.46 14.81 1.42
CA ASP A 426 13.58 15.97 1.26
C ASP A 426 13.13 16.16 -0.20
N GLU A 427 13.97 15.79 -1.16
CA GLU A 427 13.63 15.86 -2.58
C GLU A 427 12.50 14.88 -2.92
N GLU A 428 12.56 13.66 -2.38
CA GLU A 428 11.50 12.69 -2.60
C GLU A 428 10.19 13.14 -1.96
N PHE A 429 10.25 13.68 -0.74
CA PHE A 429 9.06 14.20 -0.09
C PHE A 429 8.44 15.37 -0.87
N LYS A 430 9.24 16.26 -1.47
CA LYS A 430 8.74 17.32 -2.37
C LYS A 430 7.99 16.74 -3.57
N ILE A 431 8.47 15.64 -4.16
CA ILE A 431 7.78 14.93 -5.24
C ILE A 431 6.44 14.38 -4.74
N ILE A 432 6.43 13.66 -3.61
CA ILE A 432 5.21 13.09 -3.03
C ILE A 432 4.18 14.20 -2.77
N LYS A 433 4.58 15.28 -2.10
CA LYS A 433 3.71 16.43 -1.78
C LYS A 433 3.17 17.13 -3.03
N LYS A 434 3.98 17.27 -4.09
CA LYS A 434 3.57 17.85 -5.39
C LYS A 434 2.40 17.08 -6.01
N TYR A 435 2.44 15.74 -5.98
CA TYR A 435 1.43 14.89 -6.62
C TYR A 435 0.23 14.56 -5.71
N LEU A 436 0.37 14.72 -4.39
CA LEU A 436 -0.67 14.46 -3.39
C LEU A 436 -1.24 15.73 -2.75
N LYS A 437 -1.04 16.91 -3.35
CA LYS A 437 -1.43 18.21 -2.77
C LYS A 437 -2.93 18.35 -2.45
N ASP A 438 -3.78 17.62 -3.17
CA ASP A 438 -5.24 17.58 -3.06
C ASP A 438 -5.75 16.24 -2.48
N VAL A 439 -4.87 15.45 -1.86
CA VAL A 439 -5.14 14.09 -1.38
C VAL A 439 -4.78 14.02 0.10
N ASP A 440 -5.68 13.49 0.92
CA ASP A 440 -5.32 13.19 2.31
C ASP A 440 -4.40 11.97 2.32
N PHE A 441 -3.20 12.11 2.88
CA PHE A 441 -2.25 11.01 2.92
C PHE A 441 -1.63 10.78 4.29
N ILE A 442 -1.42 9.50 4.59
CA ILE A 442 -0.75 9.00 5.78
C ILE A 442 0.17 7.84 5.38
N GLY A 443 1.23 7.64 6.13
CA GLY A 443 2.10 6.48 5.96
C GLY A 443 3.14 6.37 7.06
N PHE A 444 4.05 5.44 6.88
CA PHE A 444 5.15 5.23 7.80
C PHE A 444 6.33 4.51 7.13
N TYR A 445 7.47 4.56 7.82
CA TYR A 445 8.65 3.78 7.49
C TYR A 445 8.60 2.39 8.12
N ALA A 446 8.54 1.37 7.26
CA ALA A 446 8.35 -0.02 7.60
C ALA A 446 9.63 -0.86 7.46
N PHE A 447 9.72 -1.92 8.26
CA PHE A 447 10.67 -3.02 8.05
C PHE A 447 10.17 -3.92 6.92
N GLY A 448 10.50 -3.55 5.68
CA GLY A 448 10.00 -4.25 4.50
C GLY A 448 8.51 -3.99 4.23
N GLN A 449 8.06 -4.37 3.04
CA GLN A 449 6.70 -4.11 2.55
C GLN A 449 6.06 -5.42 2.10
N GLN A 450 4.79 -5.55 2.42
CA GLN A 450 3.91 -6.51 1.78
C GLN A 450 3.23 -5.77 0.64
N GLY A 451 3.22 -6.36 -0.55
CA GLY A 451 2.62 -5.69 -1.70
C GLY A 451 2.33 -6.62 -2.86
N PHE A 452 1.13 -6.49 -3.41
CA PHE A 452 0.75 -7.07 -4.69
C PHE A 452 1.30 -6.23 -5.86
N THR A 453 1.77 -6.90 -6.92
CA THR A 453 2.10 -6.23 -8.19
C THR A 453 0.82 -5.92 -8.98
N SER A 454 0.94 -5.12 -10.04
CA SER A 454 -0.12 -4.98 -11.06
C SER A 454 -0.47 -6.30 -11.76
N THR A 455 0.32 -7.36 -11.56
CA THR A 455 0.08 -8.70 -12.10
C THR A 455 -0.51 -9.65 -11.07
N GLY A 456 -0.87 -9.14 -9.88
CA GLY A 456 -1.54 -9.88 -8.83
C GLY A 456 -0.61 -10.66 -7.90
N ILE A 457 0.71 -10.60 -8.10
CA ILE A 457 1.63 -11.37 -7.26
C ILE A 457 1.97 -10.58 -6.01
N THR A 458 1.63 -11.15 -4.86
CA THR A 458 1.90 -10.61 -3.53
C THR A 458 3.16 -11.23 -2.95
N GLY A 459 4.00 -10.40 -2.33
CA GLY A 459 5.19 -10.88 -1.63
C GLY A 459 5.78 -9.84 -0.69
N HIS A 460 6.76 -10.28 0.10
CA HIS A 460 7.56 -9.43 0.97
C HIS A 460 8.75 -8.84 0.20
N ARG A 461 8.89 -7.51 0.27
CA ARG A 461 9.84 -6.72 -0.52
C ARG A 461 10.65 -5.79 0.37
N ASN A 462 11.85 -5.47 -0.08
CA ASN A 462 12.67 -4.43 0.53
C ASN A 462 12.85 -3.26 -0.45
N GLN A 463 13.38 -2.13 0.05
CA GLN A 463 13.76 -0.96 -0.78
C GLN A 463 12.62 -0.39 -1.65
N THR A 464 11.36 -0.72 -1.32
CA THR A 464 10.18 -0.40 -2.11
C THR A 464 9.30 0.60 -1.35
N VAL A 465 8.58 1.44 -2.09
CA VAL A 465 7.46 2.22 -1.57
C VAL A 465 6.18 1.77 -2.28
N ASN A 466 5.14 1.50 -1.49
CA ASN A 466 3.81 1.16 -1.97
C ASN A 466 2.88 2.34 -1.69
N PHE A 467 2.20 2.82 -2.72
CA PHE A 467 1.12 3.79 -2.61
C PHE A 467 -0.19 3.09 -2.88
N PHE A 468 -1.11 3.15 -1.93
CA PHE A 468 -2.49 2.71 -2.09
C PHE A 468 -3.41 3.92 -2.17
N PHE A 469 -4.36 3.90 -3.09
CA PHE A 469 -5.24 5.03 -3.36
C PHE A 469 -6.70 4.61 -3.31
N ILE A 470 -7.51 5.45 -2.67
CA ILE A 470 -8.97 5.34 -2.65
C ILE A 470 -9.55 6.60 -3.29
N SER A 471 -10.48 6.43 -4.22
CA SER A 471 -11.25 7.52 -4.84
C SER A 471 -12.59 7.72 -4.11
N ASP A 472 -13.21 8.88 -4.29
CA ASP A 472 -14.63 9.08 -3.98
C ASP A 472 -15.54 8.53 -5.09
N GLU A 473 -15.02 8.11 -6.24
CA GLU A 473 -15.82 7.50 -7.31
C GLU A 473 -16.26 6.06 -6.96
N LEU A 474 -17.56 5.78 -7.05
CA LEU A 474 -18.11 4.44 -6.89
C LEU A 474 -17.72 3.52 -8.07
N LEU A 475 -17.63 2.22 -7.78
CA LEU A 475 -17.36 1.15 -8.75
C LEU A 475 -18.52 1.00 -9.75
N THR A 476 -19.75 1.26 -9.30
CA THR A 476 -20.95 1.20 -10.13
C THR A 476 -21.44 2.60 -10.54
N LYS A 477 -22.22 2.65 -11.61
CA LYS A 477 -22.84 3.89 -12.10
C LYS A 477 -24.04 4.19 -11.20
N GLU A 478 -24.08 5.37 -10.59
CA GLU A 478 -25.31 5.84 -9.94
C GLU A 478 -26.27 6.29 -11.03
N ILE A 479 -27.51 5.81 -10.94
CA ILE A 479 -28.61 6.33 -11.74
C ILE A 479 -29.73 6.63 -10.76
N PRO A 480 -30.18 7.89 -10.66
CA PRO A 480 -31.29 8.26 -9.79
C PRO A 480 -32.61 7.59 -10.22
#